data_AF-A0A947TDJ1-F1
#
_entry.id   AF-A0A947TDJ1-F1
#
_cell.length_a   1.000
_cell.length_b   1.000
_cell.length_c   1.000
_cell.angle_alpha   90.00
_cell.angle_beta   90.00
_cell.angle_gamma   90.00
#
_symmetry.space_group_name_H-M   'P 1'
#
loop_
_entity.id
_entity.type
_entity.pdbx_description
1 polymer ?
#
loop_
_entity_poly.entity_id
_entity_poly.type
_entity_poly.pdbx_seq_one_letter_code
_entity_poly.pdbx_strand_id
1 'polypeptide(L)'
;QKFEVWNCGVGGYQMPQYYYYLKYKGVGFQPDMIIVGFTLGDISNSPVVLMTKEGYKAYENPFTCIDFPLNRYLFLRYRTYRFFIYNLEKFLKSTRPKQEIPDLIFKKFIDLAYSKDIKVVALIWPYMKNDYSDWELTQYKEIRTILENYGIPYLDLHESFDNRDVIDLRSHPSDYIHPSRGAFRIMTPDIHNFILENLDSIRQETTQH
;
A
#
# COMPACT_ATOMS: atom_id res chain seq x y z
N GLN A 1 -1.71 22.05 -15.52
CA GLN A 1 -0.91 20.89 -15.97
C GLN A 1 -1.86 19.73 -16.22
N LYS A 2 -1.55 18.80 -17.13
CA LYS A 2 -2.35 17.58 -17.35
C LYS A 2 -1.50 16.36 -16.99
N PHE A 3 -2.07 15.43 -16.24
CA PHE A 3 -1.44 14.17 -15.87
C PHE A 3 -2.21 13.01 -16.50
N GLU A 4 -1.47 11.99 -16.91
CA GLU A 4 -2.03 10.66 -17.12
C GLU A 4 -1.88 9.87 -15.83
N VAL A 5 -2.98 9.33 -15.31
CA VAL A 5 -2.99 8.66 -14.01
C VAL A 5 -3.46 7.22 -14.17
N TRP A 6 -2.59 6.28 -13.80
CA TRP A 6 -2.87 4.86 -13.78
C TRP A 6 -3.17 4.41 -12.34
N ASN A 7 -4.45 4.27 -12.00
CA ASN A 7 -4.82 3.72 -10.69
C ASN A 7 -4.52 2.22 -10.63
N CYS A 8 -3.48 1.87 -9.87
CA CYS A 8 -3.03 0.49 -9.66
C CYS A 8 -3.35 -0.03 -8.26
N GLY A 9 -4.18 0.68 -7.49
CA GLY A 9 -4.59 0.27 -6.15
C GLY A 9 -5.49 -0.96 -6.20
N VAL A 10 -5.20 -1.96 -5.37
CA VAL A 10 -6.01 -3.18 -5.24
C VAL A 10 -6.33 -3.40 -3.77
N GLY A 11 -7.62 -3.49 -3.44
CA GLY A 11 -8.05 -3.74 -2.07
C GLY A 11 -7.45 -5.02 -1.50
N GLY A 12 -6.85 -4.92 -0.31
CA GLY A 12 -6.21 -6.03 0.39
C GLY A 12 -4.81 -6.40 -0.13
N TYR A 13 -4.25 -5.65 -1.07
CA TYR A 13 -2.83 -5.75 -1.39
C TYR A 13 -2.01 -5.07 -0.31
N GLN A 14 -0.83 -5.64 -0.06
CA GLN A 14 0.16 -5.11 0.86
C GLN A 14 1.46 -4.85 0.09
N MET A 15 2.49 -4.37 0.78
CA MET A 15 3.76 -4.03 0.14
C MET A 15 4.40 -5.14 -0.70
N PRO A 16 4.42 -6.43 -0.29
CA PRO A 16 4.92 -7.50 -1.15
C PRO A 16 4.16 -7.65 -2.47
N GLN A 17 2.83 -7.55 -2.46
CA GLN A 17 2.04 -7.65 -3.67
C GLN A 17 2.27 -6.46 -4.59
N TYR A 18 2.40 -5.25 -4.04
CA TYR A 18 2.73 -4.06 -4.83
C TYR A 18 4.14 -4.11 -5.42
N TYR A 19 5.13 -4.63 -4.69
CA TYR A 19 6.46 -4.91 -5.23
C TYR A 19 6.41 -5.85 -6.44
N TYR A 20 5.69 -6.97 -6.33
CA TYR A 20 5.56 -7.88 -7.46
C TYR A 20 4.76 -7.30 -8.62
N TYR A 21 3.71 -6.52 -8.33
CA TYR A 21 2.99 -5.79 -9.36
C TYR A 21 3.91 -4.84 -10.12
N LEU A 22 4.70 -4.02 -9.41
CA LEU A 22 5.66 -3.11 -10.01
C LEU A 22 6.67 -3.87 -10.88
N LYS A 23 7.27 -4.93 -10.32
CA LYS A 23 8.26 -5.79 -10.99
C LYS A 23 7.76 -6.41 -12.29
N TYR A 24 6.52 -6.91 -12.32
CA TYR A 24 6.03 -7.67 -13.46
C TYR A 24 5.15 -6.87 -14.43
N LYS A 25 4.60 -5.73 -13.99
CA LYS A 25 3.65 -4.93 -14.79
C LYS A 25 3.86 -3.44 -14.66
N GLY A 26 4.03 -2.93 -13.43
CA GLY A 26 4.01 -1.48 -13.15
C GLY A 26 5.04 -0.70 -13.95
N VAL A 27 6.28 -1.20 -14.05
CA VAL A 27 7.35 -0.56 -14.83
C VAL A 27 7.00 -0.48 -16.33
N GLY A 28 6.18 -1.41 -16.84
CA GLY A 28 5.75 -1.42 -18.23
C GLY A 28 4.88 -0.24 -18.64
N PHE A 29 4.28 0.48 -17.68
CA PHE A 29 3.55 1.72 -17.95
C PHE A 29 4.46 2.94 -18.13
N GLN A 30 5.77 2.79 -17.90
CA GLN A 30 6.76 3.88 -17.99
C GLN A 30 6.36 5.14 -17.17
N PRO A 31 6.00 5.00 -15.88
CA PRO A 31 5.60 6.16 -15.09
C PRO A 31 6.79 7.05 -14.75
N ASP A 32 6.62 8.37 -14.78
CA ASP A 32 7.61 9.31 -14.25
C ASP A 32 7.64 9.32 -12.71
N MET A 33 6.51 8.98 -12.10
CA MET A 33 6.31 8.98 -10.65
C MET A 33 5.36 7.86 -10.22
N ILE A 34 5.68 7.25 -9.08
CA ILE A 34 4.79 6.35 -8.35
C ILE A 34 4.38 7.01 -7.04
N ILE A 35 3.08 6.96 -6.76
CA ILE A 35 2.50 7.37 -5.49
C ILE A 35 2.11 6.12 -4.73
N VAL A 36 2.77 5.85 -3.60
CA VAL A 36 2.47 4.69 -2.75
C VAL A 36 1.53 5.14 -1.62
N GLY A 37 0.32 4.61 -1.61
CA GLY A 37 -0.62 4.83 -0.50
C GLY A 37 -0.41 3.79 0.60
N PHE A 38 -0.08 4.24 1.81
CA PHE A 38 -0.03 3.40 3.00
C PHE A 38 -1.29 3.59 3.82
N THR A 39 -1.93 2.47 4.17
CA THR A 39 -2.95 2.38 5.21
C THR A 39 -2.35 1.78 6.48
N LEU A 40 -2.99 2.04 7.61
CA LEU A 40 -2.57 1.46 8.89
C LEU A 40 -2.72 -0.07 8.81
N GLY A 41 -1.61 -0.79 8.77
CA GLY A 41 -1.60 -2.24 8.62
C GLY A 41 -1.01 -2.77 7.32
N ASP A 42 -0.59 -1.89 6.40
CA ASP A 42 0.16 -2.33 5.19
C ASP A 42 1.57 -2.83 5.49
N ILE A 43 2.10 -2.44 6.66
CA ILE A 43 3.39 -2.91 7.18
C ILE A 43 3.25 -4.14 8.10
N SER A 44 2.02 -4.58 8.38
CA SER A 44 1.73 -5.83 9.10
C SER A 44 0.98 -6.81 8.19
N ASN A 45 0.67 -8.03 8.65
CA ASN A 45 -0.15 -8.97 7.87
C ASN A 45 -1.63 -8.57 7.97
N SER A 46 -2.18 -8.03 6.89
CA SER A 46 -3.58 -7.66 6.76
C SER A 46 -4.40 -8.91 6.50
N PRO A 47 -5.50 -9.13 7.25
CA PRO A 47 -6.37 -10.26 7.00
C PRO A 47 -7.16 -10.06 5.71
N VAL A 48 -7.41 -11.16 5.00
CA VAL A 48 -8.46 -11.25 3.98
C VAL A 48 -9.81 -11.29 4.71
N VAL A 49 -10.66 -10.32 4.44
CA VAL A 49 -12.02 -10.27 4.99
C VAL A 49 -13.00 -10.84 3.96
N LEU A 50 -13.73 -11.89 4.36
CA LEU A 50 -14.84 -12.45 3.61
C LEU A 50 -16.16 -12.03 4.25
N MET A 51 -16.97 -11.29 3.50
CA MET A 51 -18.34 -10.97 3.91
C MET A 51 -19.22 -12.21 3.73
N THR A 52 -19.89 -12.65 4.79
CA THR A 52 -20.87 -13.75 4.78
C THR A 52 -22.25 -13.23 5.16
N LYS A 53 -23.29 -14.07 5.08
CA LYS A 53 -24.65 -13.66 5.49
C LYS A 53 -24.73 -13.41 7.00
N GLU A 54 -23.81 -13.99 7.78
CA GLU A 54 -23.73 -13.93 9.24
C GLU A 54 -22.77 -12.83 9.75
N GLY A 55 -22.20 -12.02 8.86
CA GLY A 55 -21.25 -10.96 9.21
C GLY A 55 -19.98 -11.02 8.36
N TYR A 56 -18.81 -10.95 9.00
CA TYR A 56 -17.52 -11.07 8.32
C TYR A 56 -16.64 -12.14 8.95
N LYS A 57 -15.83 -12.79 8.14
CA LYS A 57 -14.77 -13.69 8.58
C LYS A 57 -13.43 -13.17 8.08
N ALA A 58 -12.54 -12.85 9.02
CA ALA A 58 -11.17 -12.46 8.73
C ALA A 58 -10.26 -13.70 8.77
N TYR A 59 -9.41 -13.85 7.75
CA TYR A 59 -8.40 -14.90 7.68
C TYR A 59 -7.06 -14.27 7.34
N GLU A 60 -5.97 -14.72 7.94
CA GLU A 60 -4.63 -14.29 7.51
C GLU A 60 -4.44 -14.65 6.03
N ASN A 61 -4.02 -13.69 5.20
CA ASN A 61 -3.74 -13.97 3.80
C ASN A 61 -2.57 -14.96 3.72
N PRO A 62 -2.79 -16.21 3.29
CA PRO A 62 -1.71 -17.17 3.26
C PRO A 62 -0.73 -16.85 2.14
N PHE A 63 -1.14 -16.12 1.10
CA PHE A 63 -0.37 -15.84 -0.13
C PHE A 63 0.24 -14.44 -0.11
N THR A 64 1.06 -14.15 0.89
CA THR A 64 1.68 -12.80 1.02
C THR A 64 2.95 -12.68 0.18
N CYS A 65 3.62 -13.80 -0.12
CA CYS A 65 4.87 -13.78 -0.89
C CYS A 65 5.17 -15.19 -1.43
N ILE A 66 4.59 -15.54 -2.58
CA ILE A 66 4.87 -16.84 -3.21
C ILE A 66 6.20 -16.73 -3.98
N ASP A 67 7.29 -16.99 -3.26
CA ASP A 67 8.65 -16.91 -3.81
C ASP A 67 9.08 -18.15 -4.60
N PHE A 68 8.14 -19.04 -4.94
CA PHE A 68 8.40 -20.25 -5.71
C PHE A 68 7.53 -20.28 -6.98
N PRO A 69 7.99 -20.94 -8.06
CA PRO A 69 7.27 -20.96 -9.32
C PRO A 69 5.91 -21.63 -9.17
N LEU A 70 4.85 -20.84 -9.40
CA LEU A 70 3.49 -21.31 -9.44
C LEU A 70 3.10 -21.72 -10.86
N ASN A 71 2.60 -22.95 -11.03
CA ASN A 71 1.95 -23.31 -12.27
C ASN A 71 0.55 -22.69 -12.31
N ARG A 72 0.40 -21.62 -13.10
CA ARG A 72 -0.88 -20.88 -13.25
C ARG A 72 -2.04 -21.78 -13.64
N TYR A 73 -1.83 -22.68 -14.61
CA TYR A 73 -2.87 -23.60 -15.08
C TYR A 73 -3.35 -24.52 -13.95
N LEU A 74 -2.41 -25.08 -13.19
CA LEU A 74 -2.75 -25.97 -12.07
C LEU A 74 -3.45 -25.20 -10.93
N PHE A 75 -2.96 -24.01 -10.61
CA PHE A 75 -3.53 -23.15 -9.57
C PHE A 75 -4.98 -22.78 -9.83
N LEU A 76 -5.30 -22.41 -11.08
CA LEU A 76 -6.66 -22.01 -11.45
C LEU A 76 -7.62 -23.22 -11.51
N ARG A 77 -7.15 -24.40 -11.93
CA ARG A 77 -8.03 -25.56 -12.16
C ARG A 77 -8.17 -26.50 -10.98
N TYR A 78 -7.11 -26.75 -10.21
CA TYR A 78 -7.11 -27.83 -9.22
C TYR A 78 -7.12 -27.30 -7.79
N ARG A 79 -8.14 -27.68 -7.01
CA ARG A 79 -8.26 -27.34 -5.58
C ARG A 79 -7.17 -28.01 -4.75
N THR A 80 -6.80 -29.25 -5.08
CA THR A 80 -5.73 -30.00 -4.41
C THR A 80 -4.37 -29.33 -4.58
N TYR A 81 -4.09 -28.79 -5.77
CA TYR A 81 -2.87 -28.01 -6.00
C TYR A 81 -2.86 -26.75 -5.12
N ARG A 82 -3.94 -25.98 -5.09
CA ARG A 82 -4.07 -24.81 -4.19
C ARG A 82 -3.88 -25.19 -2.72
N PHE A 83 -4.46 -26.30 -2.29
CA PHE A 83 -4.28 -26.82 -0.93
C PHE A 83 -2.83 -27.18 -0.64
N PHE A 84 -2.16 -27.89 -1.56
CA PHE A 84 -0.74 -28.23 -1.40
C PHE A 84 0.14 -26.97 -1.34
N ILE A 85 -0.04 -26.03 -2.26
CA ILE A 85 0.69 -24.76 -2.29
C ILE A 85 0.46 -23.98 -0.99
N TYR A 86 -0.78 -23.91 -0.50
CA TYR A 86 -1.12 -23.26 0.77
C TYR A 86 -0.35 -23.87 1.95
N ASN A 87 -0.32 -25.21 2.06
CA ASN A 87 0.36 -25.88 3.16
C ASN A 87 1.88 -25.76 3.04
N LEU A 88 2.41 -25.81 1.81
CA LEU A 88 3.83 -25.59 1.54
C LEU A 88 4.24 -24.16 1.94
N GLU A 89 3.48 -23.15 1.55
CA GLU A 89 3.77 -21.76 1.93
C GLU A 89 3.67 -21.57 3.44
N LYS A 90 2.65 -22.14 4.09
CA LYS A 90 2.53 -22.10 5.56
C LYS A 90 3.75 -22.72 6.24
N PHE A 91 4.21 -23.86 5.76
CA PHE A 91 5.43 -24.52 6.25
C PHE A 91 6.66 -23.63 6.04
N LEU A 92 6.87 -23.11 4.83
CA LEU A 92 8.00 -22.23 4.52
C LEU A 92 7.96 -20.90 5.28
N LYS A 93 6.78 -20.35 5.56
CA LYS A 93 6.64 -19.16 6.40
C LYS A 93 7.02 -19.43 7.85
N SER A 94 6.70 -20.61 8.36
CA SER A 94 7.06 -20.99 9.74
C SER A 94 8.57 -21.06 9.98
N THR A 95 9.36 -21.20 8.91
CA THR A 95 10.83 -21.25 8.98
C THR A 95 11.51 -19.90 8.70
N ARG A 96 10.77 -18.85 8.33
CA ARG A 96 11.32 -17.52 8.03
C ARG A 96 11.36 -16.63 9.28
N PRO A 97 12.40 -15.79 9.46
CA PRO A 97 12.41 -14.79 10.53
C PRO A 97 11.26 -13.78 10.34
N LYS A 98 10.54 -13.50 11.43
CA LYS A 98 9.25 -12.78 11.42
C LYS A 98 9.36 -11.27 11.13
N GLN A 99 10.54 -10.66 11.24
CA GLN A 99 10.64 -9.22 11.53
C GLN A 99 11.32 -8.37 10.45
N GLU A 100 11.75 -8.95 9.33
CA GLU A 100 12.51 -8.23 8.28
C GLU A 100 11.75 -8.03 6.97
N ILE A 101 10.49 -8.48 6.87
CA ILE A 101 9.80 -8.54 5.56
C ILE A 101 9.37 -7.16 5.05
N PRO A 102 8.67 -6.30 5.83
CA PRO A 102 8.10 -5.06 5.27
C PRO A 102 9.17 -4.07 4.82
N ASP A 103 10.16 -3.81 5.68
CA ASP A 103 11.27 -2.90 5.40
C ASP A 103 12.10 -3.36 4.20
N LEU A 104 12.52 -4.64 4.18
CA LEU A 104 13.29 -5.21 3.07
C LEU A 104 12.52 -5.20 1.75
N ILE A 105 11.21 -5.48 1.80
CA ILE A 105 10.36 -5.46 0.60
C ILE A 105 10.15 -4.03 0.11
N PHE A 106 9.95 -3.08 1.02
CA PHE A 106 9.86 -1.68 0.65
C PHE A 106 11.17 -1.19 0.04
N LYS A 107 12.32 -1.57 0.61
CA LYS A 107 13.62 -1.32 -0.01
C LYS A 107 13.70 -1.87 -1.44
N LYS A 108 13.33 -3.13 -1.65
CA LYS A 108 13.31 -3.74 -3.00
C LYS A 108 12.38 -3.00 -3.97
N PHE A 109 11.26 -2.48 -3.47
CA PHE A 109 10.35 -1.66 -4.25
C PHE A 109 11.01 -0.34 -4.69
N ILE A 110 11.64 0.37 -3.75
CA ILE A 110 12.35 1.62 -4.01
C ILE A 110 13.54 1.40 -4.95
N ASP A 111 14.40 0.41 -4.66
CA ASP A 111 15.55 0.06 -5.50
C ASP A 111 15.10 -0.22 -6.95
N LEU A 112 13.99 -0.94 -7.13
CA LEU A 112 13.44 -1.23 -8.45
C LEU A 112 12.95 0.04 -9.16
N ALA A 113 12.20 0.90 -8.47
CA ALA A 113 11.72 2.16 -9.04
C ALA A 113 12.88 3.07 -9.46
N TYR A 114 13.88 3.25 -8.60
CA TYR A 114 15.04 4.11 -8.88
C TYR A 114 15.96 3.52 -9.96
N SER A 115 16.07 2.19 -10.07
CA SER A 115 16.78 1.56 -11.21
C SER A 115 16.14 1.82 -12.58
N LYS A 116 14.97 2.45 -12.59
CA LYS A 116 14.18 2.81 -13.77
C LYS A 116 13.95 4.32 -13.87
N ASP A 117 14.65 5.11 -13.06
CA ASP A 117 14.53 6.57 -12.99
C ASP A 117 13.08 7.02 -12.66
N ILE A 118 12.35 6.21 -11.89
CA ILE A 118 10.97 6.50 -11.48
C ILE A 118 11.00 7.15 -10.10
N LYS A 119 10.45 8.35 -9.96
CA LYS A 119 10.32 9.01 -8.65
C LYS A 119 9.29 8.29 -7.78
N VAL A 120 9.55 8.19 -6.48
CA VAL A 120 8.59 7.62 -5.51
C VAL A 120 8.22 8.68 -4.49
N VAL A 121 6.92 8.84 -4.26
CA VAL A 121 6.37 9.60 -3.13
C VAL A 121 5.33 8.74 -2.42
N ALA A 122 5.03 9.06 -1.16
CA ALA A 122 4.07 8.31 -0.36
C ALA A 122 2.92 9.18 0.15
N LEU A 123 1.77 8.54 0.36
CA LEU A 123 0.63 9.11 1.08
C LEU A 123 0.34 8.21 2.29
N ILE A 124 0.18 8.80 3.47
CA ILE A 124 -0.26 8.06 4.66
C ILE A 124 -1.75 8.32 4.84
N TRP A 125 -2.57 7.28 4.64
CA TRP A 125 -4.02 7.36 4.74
C TRP A 125 -4.47 7.19 6.20
N PRO A 126 -5.26 8.12 6.74
CA PRO A 126 -5.84 7.97 8.06
C PRO A 126 -7.02 7.00 8.04
N TYR A 127 -7.32 6.42 9.20
CA TYR A 127 -8.62 5.84 9.47
C TYR A 127 -9.62 6.96 9.77
N MET A 128 -10.86 6.75 9.37
CA MET A 128 -11.98 7.68 9.57
C MET A 128 -12.54 7.55 10.99
N LYS A 129 -11.69 7.70 12.02
CA LYS A 129 -12.11 7.69 13.43
C LYS A 129 -11.24 8.63 14.28
N ASN A 130 -11.81 9.09 15.39
CA ASN A 130 -11.13 10.03 16.28
C ASN A 130 -10.14 9.33 17.24
N ASP A 131 -10.44 8.10 17.65
CA ASP A 131 -9.67 7.38 18.67
C ASP A 131 -8.84 6.25 18.06
N TYR A 132 -7.53 6.44 18.03
CA TYR A 132 -6.57 5.44 17.60
C TYR A 132 -6.09 4.61 18.81
N SER A 133 -6.04 3.30 18.63
CA SER A 133 -5.42 2.39 19.58
C SER A 133 -3.89 2.51 19.56
N ASP A 134 -3.24 2.06 20.62
CA ASP A 134 -1.76 2.03 20.71
C ASP A 134 -1.12 1.28 19.53
N TRP A 135 -1.78 0.21 19.05
CA TRP A 135 -1.31 -0.54 17.89
C TRP A 135 -1.35 0.32 16.63
N GLU A 136 -2.43 1.06 16.37
CA GLU A 136 -2.54 1.94 15.19
C GLU A 136 -1.54 3.09 15.24
N LEU A 137 -1.35 3.70 16.42
CA LEU A 137 -0.33 4.73 16.62
C LEU A 137 1.09 4.17 16.39
N THR A 138 1.32 2.91 16.77
CA THR A 138 2.59 2.22 16.49
C THR A 138 2.77 2.01 14.99
N GLN A 139 1.75 1.52 14.28
CA GLN A 139 1.82 1.33 12.83
C GLN A 139 2.11 2.64 12.08
N TYR A 140 1.49 3.73 12.51
CA TYR A 140 1.70 5.05 11.92
C TYR A 140 3.15 5.53 12.10
N LYS A 141 3.70 5.38 13.31
CA LYS A 141 5.11 5.69 13.60
C LYS A 141 6.05 4.84 12.75
N GLU A 142 5.80 3.54 12.65
CA GLU A 142 6.61 2.62 11.84
C GLU A 142 6.60 3.00 10.36
N ILE A 143 5.44 3.33 9.77
CA ILE A 143 5.35 3.81 8.38
C ILE A 143 6.22 5.06 8.19
N ARG A 144 6.07 6.06 9.07
CA ARG A 144 6.85 7.30 9.00
C ARG A 144 8.35 7.04 9.11
N THR A 145 8.77 6.24 10.08
CA THR A 145 10.18 5.87 10.25
C THR A 145 10.74 5.17 9.01
N ILE A 146 9.99 4.26 8.38
CA ILE A 146 10.41 3.62 7.13
C ILE A 146 10.60 4.67 6.02
N LEU A 147 9.61 5.55 5.82
CA LEU A 147 9.67 6.58 4.77
C LEU A 147 10.83 7.56 5.00
N GLU A 148 11.05 7.99 6.24
CA GLU A 148 12.15 8.86 6.64
C GLU A 148 13.51 8.19 6.45
N ASN A 149 13.65 6.92 6.82
CA ASN A 149 14.90 6.16 6.66
C ASN A 149 15.32 6.02 5.20
N TYR A 150 14.36 5.92 4.27
CA TYR A 150 14.63 5.86 2.83
C TYR A 150 14.58 7.23 2.13
N GLY A 151 14.37 8.32 2.88
CA GLY A 151 14.27 9.68 2.32
C GLY A 151 13.12 9.84 1.33
N ILE A 152 12.02 9.09 1.50
CA ILE A 152 10.86 9.16 0.61
C ILE A 152 9.98 10.34 1.04
N PRO A 153 9.75 11.34 0.16
CA PRO A 153 8.79 12.40 0.45
C PRO A 153 7.41 11.79 0.70
N TYR A 154 6.73 12.24 1.74
CA TYR A 154 5.39 11.77 2.06
C TYR A 154 4.45 12.90 2.49
N LEU A 155 3.17 12.71 2.18
CA LEU A 155 2.08 13.54 2.68
C LEU A 155 1.26 12.73 3.68
N ASP A 156 1.10 13.30 4.87
CA ASP A 156 0.27 12.72 5.91
C ASP A 156 -1.16 13.24 5.81
N LEU A 157 -2.07 12.40 5.33
CA LEU A 157 -3.45 12.83 5.06
C LEU A 157 -4.29 12.92 6.34
N HIS A 158 -3.76 12.54 7.50
CA HIS A 158 -4.41 12.81 8.77
C HIS A 158 -4.56 14.33 8.99
N GLU A 159 -3.54 15.11 8.65
CA GLU A 159 -3.49 16.56 8.84
C GLU A 159 -4.54 17.29 8.00
N SER A 160 -4.95 16.72 6.86
CA SER A 160 -6.04 17.25 6.02
C SER A 160 -7.39 17.31 6.75
N PHE A 161 -7.55 16.59 7.86
CA PHE A 161 -8.78 16.55 8.65
C PHE A 161 -8.69 17.29 9.98
N ASP A 162 -7.62 18.04 10.23
CA ASP A 162 -7.46 18.79 11.47
C ASP A 162 -8.70 19.66 11.74
N ASN A 163 -9.22 19.54 12.97
CA ASN A 163 -10.44 20.22 13.46
C ASN A 163 -11.75 19.79 12.80
N ARG A 164 -11.82 18.59 12.19
CA ARG A 164 -13.05 18.02 11.64
C ARG A 164 -13.41 16.73 12.36
N ASP A 165 -14.70 16.49 12.53
CA ASP A 165 -15.16 15.15 12.90
C ASP A 165 -15.11 14.24 11.68
N VAL A 166 -14.22 13.24 11.72
CA VAL A 166 -14.04 12.30 10.61
C VAL A 166 -15.12 11.23 10.54
N ILE A 167 -16.01 11.14 11.55
CA ILE A 167 -17.10 10.15 11.58
C ILE A 167 -18.06 10.34 10.40
N ASP A 168 -18.44 11.59 10.11
CA ASP A 168 -19.32 11.92 8.98
C ASP A 168 -18.64 11.79 7.62
N LEU A 169 -17.33 11.58 7.62
CA LEU A 169 -16.52 11.43 6.42
C LEU A 169 -16.29 9.96 6.06
N ARG A 170 -16.89 9.01 6.79
CA ARG A 170 -16.87 7.57 6.47
C ARG A 170 -17.70 7.23 5.26
N SER A 171 -17.26 6.23 4.48
CA SER A 171 -18.06 5.68 3.38
C SER A 171 -19.35 5.00 3.85
N HIS A 172 -19.33 4.43 5.06
CA HIS A 172 -20.46 3.84 5.76
C HIS A 172 -20.30 4.06 7.28
N PRO A 173 -21.37 4.24 8.08
CA PRO A 173 -21.23 4.55 9.52
C PRO A 173 -20.36 3.57 10.32
N SER A 174 -20.39 2.28 9.95
CA SER A 174 -19.59 1.22 10.57
C SER A 174 -18.21 1.01 9.93
N ASP A 175 -17.91 1.68 8.83
CA ASP A 175 -16.64 1.58 8.11
C ASP A 175 -15.73 2.72 8.53
N TYR A 176 -14.91 2.46 9.53
CA TYR A 176 -13.94 3.42 10.06
C TYR A 176 -12.63 3.45 9.25
N ILE A 177 -12.51 2.67 8.17
CA ILE A 177 -11.28 2.57 7.36
C ILE A 177 -11.44 3.40 6.09
N HIS A 178 -12.56 3.23 5.38
CA HIS A 178 -12.68 3.77 4.03
C HIS A 178 -13.32 5.17 4.01
N PRO A 179 -12.64 6.17 3.41
CA PRO A 179 -13.17 7.52 3.26
C PRO A 179 -14.37 7.58 2.32
N SER A 180 -15.30 8.47 2.61
CA SER A 180 -16.39 8.89 1.73
C SER A 180 -15.87 9.76 0.58
N ARG A 181 -16.75 10.01 -0.40
CA ARG A 181 -16.52 11.04 -1.42
C ARG A 181 -16.25 12.43 -0.82
N GLY A 182 -16.84 12.74 0.34
CA GLY A 182 -16.62 13.99 1.06
C GLY A 182 -15.18 14.08 1.57
N ALA A 183 -14.67 13.01 2.19
CA ALA A 183 -13.27 12.93 2.61
C ALA A 183 -12.31 13.10 1.43
N PHE A 184 -12.54 12.39 0.31
CA PHE A 184 -11.68 12.54 -0.87
C PHE A 184 -11.63 13.97 -1.39
N ARG A 185 -12.75 14.72 -1.37
CA ARG A 185 -12.77 16.14 -1.78
C ARG A 185 -11.91 17.03 -0.88
N ILE A 186 -11.76 16.67 0.40
CA ILE A 186 -10.92 17.41 1.35
C ILE A 186 -9.44 17.13 1.10
N MET A 187 -9.05 15.87 0.90
CA MET A 187 -7.65 15.47 0.70
C MET A 187 -7.10 15.80 -0.70
N THR A 188 -7.96 15.84 -1.72
CA THR A 188 -7.50 15.97 -3.13
C THR A 188 -6.63 17.22 -3.38
N PRO A 189 -6.97 18.42 -2.88
CA PRO A 189 -6.11 19.60 -3.04
C PRO A 189 -4.71 19.40 -2.46
N ASP A 190 -4.59 18.83 -1.26
CA ASP A 190 -3.31 18.61 -0.59
C ASP A 190 -2.46 17.60 -1.37
N ILE A 191 -3.08 16.49 -1.80
CA ILE A 191 -2.43 15.48 -2.66
C ILE A 191 -1.94 16.12 -3.97
N HIS A 192 -2.78 16.94 -4.60
CA HIS A 192 -2.42 17.59 -5.86
C HIS A 192 -1.23 18.54 -5.70
N ASN A 193 -1.23 19.38 -4.66
CA ASN A 193 -0.14 20.30 -4.39
C ASN A 193 1.16 19.55 -4.07
N PHE A 194 1.09 18.52 -3.23
CA PHE A 194 2.22 17.67 -2.89
C PHE A 194 2.83 16.99 -4.13
N ILE A 195 1.99 16.51 -5.07
CA ILE A 195 2.47 15.96 -6.34
C ILE A 195 3.19 17.02 -7.17
N LEU A 196 2.64 18.23 -7.29
CA LEU A 196 3.26 19.31 -8.06
C LEU A 196 4.65 19.69 -7.54
N GLU A 197 4.75 19.91 -6.23
CA GLU A 197 6.01 20.23 -5.55
C GLU A 197 7.08 19.16 -5.80
N ASN A 198 6.66 17.90 -5.84
CA ASN A 198 7.56 16.78 -6.08
C ASN A 198 7.79 16.47 -7.57
N LEU A 199 6.99 16.98 -8.49
CA LEU A 199 7.27 16.85 -9.93
C LEU A 199 8.23 17.92 -10.43
N ASP A 200 8.14 19.15 -9.89
CA ASP A 200 8.98 20.25 -10.33
C ASP A 200 10.47 20.02 -10.02
N SER A 201 10.79 19.24 -8.97
CA SER A 201 12.17 18.80 -8.69
C SER A 201 12.77 17.97 -9.84
N ILE A 202 11.95 17.19 -10.56
CA ILE A 202 12.40 16.34 -11.67
C ILE A 202 12.84 17.22 -12.86
N ARG A 203 12.06 18.26 -13.15
CA ARG A 203 12.28 19.11 -14.34
C ARG A 203 13.53 19.98 -14.22
N GLN A 204 13.86 20.42 -13.01
CA GLN A 204 15.05 21.22 -12.77
C GLN A 204 16.33 20.40 -12.94
N GLU A 205 16.33 19.13 -12.57
CA GLU A 205 17.48 18.22 -12.75
C GLU A 205 17.71 17.85 -14.22
N THR A 206 16.65 17.65 -15.02
CA THR A 206 16.80 17.30 -16.45
C THR A 206 17.29 18.46 -17.31
N THR A 207 17.13 19.71 -16.88
CA THR A 207 17.52 20.90 -17.67
C THR A 207 18.99 21.29 -17.45
N GLN A 208 19.69 20.66 -16.49
CA GLN A 208 21.08 20.97 -16.17
C GLN A 208 22.11 19.97 -16.75
N HIS A 209 21.66 18.99 -17.53
CA HIS A 209 22.49 18.00 -18.23
C HIS A 209 22.32 18.11 -19.75
#